data_AF-A0A7X4CJ92-F1
#
_entry.id   AF-A0A7X4CJ92-F1
#
_cell.length_a   1.000
_cell.length_b   1.000
_cell.length_c   1.000
_cell.angle_alpha   90.00
_cell.angle_beta   90.00
_cell.angle_gamma   90.00
#
_symmetry.space_group_name_H-M   'P 1'
#
loop_
_entity.id
_entity.type
_entity.pdbx_description
1 polymer ?
#
loop_
_entity_poly.entity_id
_entity_poly.type
_entity_poly.pdbx_seq_one_letter_code
_entity_poly.pdbx_strand_id
1 'polypeptide(L)'
;MSPVDGVLMPRPGAAAVEGGGDLEGDLLAAVRNVVGDAVPIVATLDLHAHISAQMMRAADGLVAWETYPHRDAFSTGERGARLLCDAL
;
A
#
# COMPACT_ATOMS: atom_id res chain seq x y z
N MET A 1 -15.46 7.67 -13.82
CA MET A 1 -15.16 6.54 -12.92
C MET A 1 -16.24 6.53 -11.86
N SER A 2 -16.86 5.38 -11.59
CA SER A 2 -17.71 5.26 -10.39
C SER A 2 -16.83 5.47 -9.16
N PRO A 3 -17.31 6.15 -8.11
CA PRO A 3 -16.51 6.35 -6.91
C PRO A 3 -16.18 4.99 -6.30
N VAL A 4 -14.92 4.78 -5.93
CA VAL A 4 -14.50 3.66 -5.08
C VAL A 4 -14.53 4.14 -3.64
N ASP A 5 -14.97 3.28 -2.72
CA ASP A 5 -15.04 3.63 -1.30
C ASP A 5 -13.69 3.43 -0.60
N GLY A 6 -12.78 2.63 -1.17
CA GLY A 6 -11.46 2.36 -0.62
C GLY A 6 -10.52 1.70 -1.63
N VAL A 7 -9.23 1.71 -1.34
CA VAL A 7 -8.20 1.12 -2.21
C VAL A 7 -7.27 0.20 -1.41
N LEU A 8 -7.15 -1.06 -1.84
CA LEU A 8 -6.16 -2.02 -1.33
C LEU A 8 -5.06 -2.27 -2.38
N MET A 9 -3.80 -2.05 -2.03
CA MET A 9 -2.66 -2.14 -2.94
C MET A 9 -1.60 -3.14 -2.47
N PRO A 10 -1.57 -4.36 -3.03
CA PRO A 10 -0.46 -5.27 -2.85
C PRO A 10 0.78 -4.78 -3.60
N ARG A 11 1.88 -4.50 -2.89
CA ARG A 11 3.12 -3.95 -3.46
C ARG A 11 4.35 -4.71 -2.95
N PRO A 12 5.43 -4.82 -3.76
CA PRO A 12 6.71 -5.31 -3.27
C PRO A 12 7.30 -4.38 -2.19
N GLY A 13 7.16 -3.06 -2.34
CA GLY A 13 7.62 -2.09 -1.34
C GLY A 13 9.09 -1.71 -1.46
N ALA A 14 9.83 -2.30 -2.39
CA ALA A 14 11.23 -1.99 -2.67
C ALA A 14 11.54 -2.07 -4.17
N ALA A 15 10.52 -1.85 -5.02
CA ALA A 15 10.75 -1.84 -6.45
C ALA A 15 11.53 -0.57 -6.84
N ALA A 16 12.44 -0.73 -7.79
CA ALA A 16 13.26 0.36 -8.30
C ALA A 16 13.01 0.56 -9.80
N VAL A 17 13.16 1.80 -10.25
CA VAL A 17 13.12 2.20 -11.66
C VAL A 17 14.35 3.04 -11.96
N GLU A 18 14.88 2.90 -13.17
CA GLU A 18 16.04 3.68 -13.61
C GLU A 18 15.74 5.19 -13.50
N GLY A 19 16.59 5.92 -12.77
CA GLY A 19 16.42 7.35 -12.55
C GLY A 19 15.33 7.76 -11.55
N GLY A 20 14.62 6.80 -10.92
CA GLY A 20 13.64 7.07 -9.87
C GLY A 20 14.14 6.73 -8.46
N GLY A 21 13.55 7.38 -7.46
CA GLY A 21 13.92 7.20 -6.05
C GLY A 21 12.98 6.27 -5.28
N ASP A 22 11.67 6.52 -5.33
CA ASP A 22 10.68 5.83 -4.51
C ASP A 22 9.43 5.49 -5.35
N LEU A 23 9.51 4.37 -6.07
CA LEU A 23 8.45 3.93 -6.97
C LEU A 23 7.12 3.74 -6.24
N GLU A 24 7.15 3.08 -5.08
CA GLU A 24 5.94 2.81 -4.31
C GLU A 24 5.31 4.07 -3.72
N GLY A 25 6.11 4.99 -3.19
CA GLY A 25 5.62 6.29 -2.75
C GLY A 25 5.02 7.08 -3.90
N ASP A 26 5.65 7.07 -5.08
CA ASP A 26 5.14 7.79 -6.27
C ASP A 26 3.80 7.20 -6.72
N LEU A 27 3.67 5.88 -6.73
CA LEU A 27 2.43 5.22 -7.13
C LEU A 27 1.31 5.46 -6.11
N LEU A 28 1.59 5.40 -4.81
CA LEU A 28 0.60 5.71 -3.77
C LEU A 28 0.14 7.17 -3.85
N ALA A 29 1.05 8.11 -4.05
CA ALA A 29 0.71 9.52 -4.21
C ALA A 29 -0.13 9.76 -5.47
N ALA A 30 0.19 9.08 -6.58
CA ALA A 30 -0.61 9.15 -7.80
C ALA A 30 -2.04 8.62 -7.58
N VAL A 31 -2.20 7.50 -6.86
CA VAL A 31 -3.52 6.96 -6.51
C VAL A 31 -4.28 7.92 -5.59
N ARG A 32 -3.62 8.49 -4.56
CA ARG A 32 -4.21 9.52 -3.69
C ARG A 32 -4.75 10.70 -4.47
N ASN A 33 -4.01 11.19 -5.47
CA ASN A 33 -4.45 12.29 -6.32
C ASN A 33 -5.69 11.94 -7.17
N VAL A 34 -5.89 10.66 -7.50
CA VAL A 34 -7.05 10.20 -8.28
C VAL A 34 -8.29 10.00 -7.39
N VAL A 35 -8.13 9.42 -6.19
CA VAL A 35 -9.26 9.05 -5.32
C VAL A 35 -9.63 10.15 -4.31
N GLY A 36 -8.74 11.10 -4.06
CA GLY A 36 -8.91 12.18 -3.08
C GLY A 36 -8.62 11.76 -1.65
N ASP A 37 -8.58 12.73 -0.73
CA ASP A 37 -8.17 12.53 0.67
C ASP A 37 -9.19 11.76 1.52
N ALA A 38 -10.45 11.68 1.08
CA ALA A 38 -11.51 11.02 1.83
C ALA A 38 -11.54 9.49 1.64
N VAL A 39 -10.93 8.96 0.58
CA VAL A 39 -10.96 7.53 0.26
C VAL A 39 -9.77 6.84 0.92
N PRO A 40 -9.95 5.89 1.85
CA PRO A 40 -8.83 5.21 2.49
C PRO A 40 -8.00 4.38 1.50
N ILE A 41 -6.67 4.43 1.67
CA ILE A 41 -5.69 3.67 0.90
C ILE A 41 -4.87 2.80 1.86
N VAL A 42 -4.96 1.49 1.71
CA VAL A 42 -4.15 0.51 2.45
C VAL A 42 -3.23 -0.22 1.48
N ALA A 43 -1.95 -0.34 1.82
CA ALA A 43 -0.99 -1.14 1.06
C ALA A 43 -0.48 -2.33 1.88
N THR A 44 -0.37 -3.50 1.23
CA THR A 44 0.33 -4.65 1.82
C THR A 44 1.71 -4.79 1.19
N LEU A 45 2.74 -4.99 2.01
CA LEU A 45 4.14 -4.88 1.60
C LEU A 45 4.92 -6.17 1.91
N ASP A 46 5.95 -6.44 1.11
CA ASP A 46 6.99 -7.41 1.49
C ASP A 46 7.67 -6.95 2.79
N LEU A 47 8.16 -7.90 3.59
CA LEU A 47 8.93 -7.58 4.80
C LEU A 47 10.26 -6.87 4.49
N HIS A 48 10.78 -6.99 3.27
CA HIS A 48 11.97 -6.29 2.79
C HIS A 48 11.69 -4.89 2.21
N ALA A 49 10.45 -4.40 2.33
CA ALA A 49 10.07 -3.10 1.79
C ALA A 49 10.94 -1.95 2.34
N HIS A 50 11.29 -1.02 1.46
CA HIS A 50 11.88 0.27 1.81
C HIS A 50 10.75 1.25 2.14
N ILE A 51 10.40 1.34 3.42
CA ILE A 51 9.33 2.24 3.86
C ILE A 51 9.81 3.70 3.79
N SER A 52 9.19 4.46 2.90
CA SER A 52 9.49 5.88 2.72
C SER A 52 8.51 6.79 3.47
N ALA A 53 8.93 8.02 3.72
CA ALA A 53 8.05 9.04 4.28
C ALA A 53 6.90 9.43 3.33
N GLN A 54 7.07 9.23 2.01
CA GLN A 54 6.02 9.49 1.03
C GLN A 54 4.93 8.43 1.08
N MET A 55 5.30 7.15 1.20
CA MET A 55 4.35 6.06 1.43
C MET A 55 3.51 6.32 2.68
N MET A 56 4.16 6.71 3.79
CA MET A 56 3.49 7.02 5.06
C MET A 56 2.52 8.20 4.98
N ARG A 57 2.75 9.16 4.07
CA ARG A 57 1.84 10.30 3.86
C ARG A 57 0.69 9.98 2.92
N ALA A 58 0.91 9.10 1.94
CA ALA A 58 -0.07 8.81 0.89
C ALA A 58 -1.04 7.68 1.30
N ALA A 59 -0.61 6.74 2.13
CA ALA A 59 -1.43 5.62 2.61
C ALA A 59 -1.94 5.84 4.05
N ASP A 60 -3.14 5.34 4.31
CA ASP A 60 -3.77 5.31 5.64
C ASP A 60 -3.37 4.06 6.43
N GLY A 61 -2.88 3.02 5.73
CA GLY A 61 -2.37 1.80 6.35
C GLY A 61 -1.30 1.12 5.52
N LEU A 62 -0.23 0.67 6.18
CA LEU A 62 0.80 -0.19 5.59
C LEU A 62 0.88 -1.49 6.39
N VAL A 63 0.72 -2.64 5.73
CA VAL A 63 0.68 -3.96 6.37
C VAL A 63 1.75 -4.85 5.78
N ALA A 64 2.77 -5.20 6.56
CA ALA A 64 3.86 -6.05 6.09
C ALA A 64 3.52 -7.55 6.15
N TRP A 65 4.20 -8.32 5.30
CA TRP A 65 4.39 -9.76 5.51
C TRP A 65 5.22 -9.99 6.78
N GLU A 66 4.99 -11.11 7.45
CA GLU A 66 5.60 -11.46 8.74
C GLU A 66 6.44 -12.75 8.65
N THR A 67 6.49 -13.42 7.49
CA THR A 67 7.20 -14.71 7.35
C THR A 67 8.34 -14.69 6.33
N TYR A 68 9.42 -15.41 6.67
CA TYR A 68 10.55 -15.73 5.78
C TYR A 68 10.88 -17.24 5.88
N PRO A 69 10.77 -18.04 4.79
CA PRO A 69 10.33 -17.66 3.45
C PRO A 69 8.87 -17.20 3.45
N HIS A 70 8.51 -16.37 2.46
CA HIS A 70 7.17 -15.78 2.37
C HIS A 70 6.10 -16.85 2.21
N ARG A 71 5.22 -16.96 3.21
CA ARG A 71 4.10 -17.91 3.27
C ARG A 71 2.78 -17.26 3.68
N ASP A 72 2.81 -15.98 4.04
CA ASP A 72 1.68 -15.26 4.63
C ASP A 72 1.15 -14.13 3.72
N ALA A 73 1.44 -14.17 2.41
CA ALA A 73 0.95 -13.16 1.47
C ALA A 73 -0.58 -13.07 1.45
N PHE A 74 -1.27 -14.21 1.44
CA PHE A 74 -2.74 -14.26 1.45
C PHE A 74 -3.31 -13.71 2.76
N SER A 75 -2.81 -14.19 3.91
CA SER A 75 -3.27 -13.71 5.22
C SER A 75 -2.92 -12.24 5.45
N THR A 76 -1.82 -11.74 4.89
CA THR A 76 -1.52 -10.30 4.91
C THR A 76 -2.53 -9.53 4.07
N GLY A 77 -2.88 -10.04 2.89
CA GLY A 77 -3.98 -9.49 2.08
C GLY A 77 -5.28 -9.39 2.87
N GLU A 78 -5.64 -10.43 3.63
CA GLU A 78 -6.81 -10.40 4.52
C GLU A 78 -6.67 -9.36 5.64
N ARG A 79 -5.49 -9.24 6.27
CA ARG A 79 -5.23 -8.20 7.27
C ARG A 79 -5.39 -6.80 6.68
N GLY A 80 -4.84 -6.57 5.49
CA GLY A 80 -4.97 -5.30 4.77
C GLY A 80 -6.41 -4.99 4.38
N ALA A 81 -7.16 -5.98 3.91
CA ALA A 81 -8.58 -5.82 3.58
C ALA A 81 -9.43 -5.50 4.82
N ARG A 82 -9.18 -6.18 5.96
CA ARG A 82 -9.86 -5.87 7.23
C ARG A 82 -9.56 -4.44 7.68
N LEU A 83 -8.29 -4.04 7.65
CA LEU A 83 -7.90 -2.67 7.98
C LEU A 83 -8.57 -1.64 7.07
N LEU A 84 -8.69 -1.93 5.77
CA LEU A 84 -9.39 -1.05 4.84
C LEU A 84 -10.88 -0.95 5.19
N CYS A 85 -11.55 -2.08 5.45
CA CYS A 85 -12.96 -2.09 5.84
C CYS A 85 -13.22 -1.35 7.16
N ASP A 86 -12.30 -1.42 8.12
CA ASP A 86 -12.40 -0.70 9.40
C ASP A 86 -12.25 0.82 9.23
N ALA A 87 -11.68 1.27 8.09
CA ALA A 87 -11.47 2.68 7.76
C ALA A 87 -12.56 3.28 6.85
N LEU A 88 -13.53 2.47 6.40
CA LEU A 88 -14.74 2.92 5.66
C LEU A 88 -15.79 3.47 6.63
#